data_AF-A0A849S6T6-F1
#
_entry.id   AF-A0A849S6T6-F1
#
_cell.length_a   1.000
_cell.length_b   1.000
_cell.length_c   1.000
_cell.angle_alpha   90.00
_cell.angle_beta   90.00
_cell.angle_gamma   90.00
#
_symmetry.space_group_name_H-M   'P 1'
#
loop_
_entity.id
_entity.type
_entity.pdbx_description
1 polymer ?
#
loop_
_entity_poly.entity_id
_entity_poly.type
_entity_poly.pdbx_seq_one_letter_code
_entity_poly.pdbx_strand_id
1 'polypeptide(L)'
;MFTKKRVLGLAVSAALAMPMVAFAAADQEAAMKDSNNWLHPRGQHDNQGYSKLAQVNKGNVKNLKMAWTFATGVNRGHEGSPVVVGNMMFVHTAFPNNVYALDLNDNQ
;
A
#
# COMPACT_ATOMS: atom_id res chain seq x y z
N MET A 1 -57.39 21.39 7.38
CA MET A 1 -56.14 22.08 6.98
C MET A 1 -55.03 21.78 8.01
N PHE A 2 -54.57 20.52 8.11
CA PHE A 2 -53.50 20.11 9.05
C PHE A 2 -52.81 18.85 8.53
N THR A 3 -51.99 18.94 7.48
CA THR A 3 -51.29 17.70 7.02
C THR A 3 -49.96 17.88 6.31
N LYS A 4 -49.51 19.10 5.94
CA LYS A 4 -48.27 19.26 5.15
C LYS A 4 -46.99 19.49 5.98
N LYS A 5 -47.07 19.94 7.23
CA LYS A 5 -45.88 20.30 8.04
C LYS A 5 -45.16 19.10 8.71
N ARG A 6 -45.79 17.93 8.82
CA ARG A 6 -45.20 16.75 9.49
C ARG A 6 -44.32 15.88 8.59
N VAL A 7 -44.54 15.92 7.27
CA VAL A 7 -43.78 15.10 6.30
C VAL A 7 -42.35 15.62 6.11
N LEU A 8 -42.13 16.94 6.24
CA LEU A 8 -40.81 17.53 6.03
C LEU A 8 -39.83 17.24 7.18
N GLY A 9 -40.32 17.11 8.42
CA GLY A 9 -39.49 16.79 9.59
C GLY A 9 -38.95 15.35 9.60
N LEU A 10 -39.68 14.40 8.98
CA LEU A 10 -39.27 12.99 8.91
C LEU A 10 -38.18 12.76 7.85
N ALA A 11 -38.19 13.51 6.75
CA ALA A 11 -37.22 13.35 5.67
C ALA A 11 -35.81 13.86 6.05
N VAL A 12 -35.73 14.94 6.84
CA VAL A 12 -34.43 15.50 7.30
C VAL A 12 -33.79 14.60 8.37
N SER A 13 -34.59 13.97 9.24
CA SER A 13 -34.08 13.08 10.29
C SER A 13 -33.62 11.72 9.75
N ALA A 14 -34.20 11.23 8.64
CA ALA A 14 -33.74 10.01 7.98
C ALA A 14 -32.39 10.18 7.25
N ALA A 15 -32.08 11.38 6.74
CA ALA A 15 -30.82 11.66 6.04
C ALA A 15 -29.61 11.74 6.99
N LEU A 16 -29.82 12.12 8.26
CA LEU A 16 -28.76 12.21 9.28
C LEU A 16 -28.43 10.85 9.94
N ALA A 17 -29.24 9.82 9.71
CA ALA A 17 -29.09 8.50 10.32
C ALA A 17 -28.49 7.46 9.36
N MET A 18 -28.09 7.84 8.14
CA MET A 18 -27.37 6.92 7.25
C MET A 18 -25.94 6.73 7.78
N PRO A 19 -25.53 5.50 8.13
CA PRO A 19 -24.13 5.26 8.47
C PRO A 19 -23.30 5.61 7.25
N MET A 20 -22.41 6.60 7.39
CA MET A 20 -21.39 6.85 6.37
C MET A 20 -20.54 5.58 6.28
N VAL A 21 -20.55 4.94 5.11
CA VAL A 21 -19.63 3.83 4.83
C VAL A 21 -18.23 4.44 4.81
N ALA A 22 -17.49 4.26 5.91
CA ALA A 22 -16.09 4.59 5.95
C ALA A 22 -15.32 3.53 5.16
N PHE A 23 -14.78 3.90 4.00
CA PHE A 23 -13.79 3.07 3.33
C PHE A 23 -12.48 3.19 4.10
N ALA A 24 -12.13 2.16 4.87
CA ALA A 24 -10.80 2.05 5.43
C ALA A 24 -9.78 1.97 4.29
N ALA A 25 -8.70 2.76 4.38
CA ALA A 25 -7.54 2.70 3.49
C ALA A 25 -7.81 2.90 1.97
N ALA A 26 -8.77 3.75 1.60
CA ALA A 26 -9.06 4.06 0.18
C ALA A 26 -7.82 4.50 -0.61
N ASP A 27 -6.90 5.23 0.02
CA ASP A 27 -5.65 5.66 -0.60
C ASP A 27 -4.71 4.47 -0.91
N GLN A 28 -4.67 3.47 -0.03
CA GLN A 28 -3.91 2.24 -0.26
C GLN A 28 -4.52 1.43 -1.41
N GLU A 29 -5.85 1.30 -1.45
CA GLU A 29 -6.56 0.64 -2.56
C GLU A 29 -6.31 1.34 -3.90
N ALA A 30 -6.24 2.67 -3.91
CA ALA A 30 -5.88 3.42 -5.09
C ALA A 30 -4.41 3.17 -5.48
N ALA A 31 -3.48 3.23 -4.52
CA ALA A 31 -2.05 3.05 -4.76
C ALA A 31 -1.68 1.64 -5.23
N MET A 32 -2.38 0.60 -4.77
CA MET A 32 -2.13 -0.79 -5.20
C MET A 32 -2.51 -1.06 -6.65
N LYS A 33 -3.28 -0.18 -7.30
CA LYS A 33 -3.60 -0.31 -8.74
C LYS A 33 -2.40 -0.02 -9.63
N ASP A 34 -1.44 0.76 -9.15
CA ASP A 34 -0.19 0.98 -9.84
C ASP A 34 0.74 -0.23 -9.65
N SER A 35 1.09 -0.89 -10.76
CA SER A 35 1.98 -2.06 -10.76
C SER A 35 3.41 -1.75 -10.36
N ASN A 36 3.81 -0.48 -10.31
CA ASN A 36 5.12 -0.06 -9.81
C ASN A 36 5.19 -0.06 -8.28
N ASN A 37 4.04 -0.11 -7.59
CA ASN A 37 3.99 -0.18 -6.14
C ASN A 37 3.89 -1.62 -5.63
N TRP A 38 4.30 -1.82 -4.38
CA TRP A 38 4.17 -3.06 -3.62
C TRP A 38 3.77 -2.74 -2.18
N LEU A 39 2.45 -2.59 -1.93
CA LEU A 39 1.93 -2.08 -0.64
C LEU A 39 1.37 -3.16 0.30
N HIS A 40 1.37 -4.42 -0.12
CA HIS A 40 0.88 -5.55 0.69
C HIS A 40 2.01 -6.58 0.85
N PRO A 41 2.06 -7.40 1.93
CA PRO A 41 3.11 -8.41 2.10
C PRO A 41 3.33 -9.35 0.91
N ARG A 42 2.28 -9.55 0.08
CA ARG A 42 2.32 -10.31 -1.17
C ARG A 42 1.89 -9.48 -2.40
N GLY A 43 2.07 -8.16 -2.33
CA GLY A 43 1.79 -7.21 -3.42
C GLY A 43 0.32 -6.78 -3.53
N GLN A 44 -0.61 -7.73 -3.39
CA GLN A 44 -2.07 -7.51 -3.46
C GLN A 44 -2.81 -8.34 -2.41
N HIS A 45 -4.09 -8.03 -2.19
CA HIS A 45 -4.98 -8.75 -1.26
C HIS A 45 -5.24 -10.22 -1.62
N ASP A 46 -5.10 -10.57 -2.89
CA ASP A 46 -5.32 -11.94 -3.39
C ASP A 46 -4.24 -12.94 -2.95
N ASN A 47 -3.20 -12.44 -2.28
CA ASN A 47 -2.11 -13.22 -1.71
C ASN A 47 -1.31 -14.03 -2.75
N GLN A 48 -1.37 -13.67 -4.04
CA GLN A 48 -0.69 -14.42 -5.10
C GLN A 48 0.83 -14.21 -5.06
N GLY A 49 1.31 -13.04 -4.66
CA GLY A 49 2.74 -12.71 -4.71
C GLY A 49 3.24 -12.54 -6.15
N TYR A 50 2.38 -12.05 -7.04
CA TYR A 50 2.66 -11.91 -8.47
C TYR A 50 2.76 -10.43 -8.89
N SER A 51 3.80 -10.09 -9.65
CA SER A 51 3.96 -8.78 -10.30
C SER A 51 3.63 -8.87 -11.79
N LYS A 52 2.92 -7.85 -12.31
CA LYS A 52 2.64 -7.71 -13.75
C LYS A 52 3.81 -7.09 -14.53
N LEU A 53 4.86 -6.61 -13.85
CA LEU A 53 6.03 -6.02 -14.50
C LEU A 53 6.78 -7.08 -15.32
N ALA A 54 7.15 -6.73 -16.55
CA ALA A 54 7.77 -7.66 -17.51
C ALA A 54 9.11 -7.17 -18.09
N GLN A 55 9.64 -6.05 -17.58
CA GLN A 55 10.92 -5.49 -18.03
C GLN A 55 12.05 -6.51 -17.86
N VAL A 56 12.08 -7.22 -16.73
CA VAL A 56 12.95 -8.40 -16.52
C VAL A 56 12.19 -9.65 -16.94
N ASN A 57 12.79 -10.45 -17.82
CA ASN A 57 12.18 -11.64 -18.38
C ASN A 57 13.24 -12.70 -18.73
N LYS A 58 12.78 -13.87 -19.20
CA LYS A 58 13.65 -15.04 -19.49
C LYS A 58 14.77 -14.73 -20.49
N GLY A 59 14.58 -13.77 -21.40
CA GLY A 59 15.59 -13.42 -22.40
C GLY A 59 16.72 -12.54 -21.86
N ASN A 60 16.47 -11.75 -20.82
CA ASN A 60 17.41 -10.75 -20.31
C ASN A 60 17.84 -10.94 -18.84
N VAL A 61 17.21 -11.85 -18.08
CA VAL A 61 17.52 -12.09 -16.65
C VAL A 61 19.01 -12.39 -16.39
N LYS A 62 19.68 -13.04 -17.35
CA LYS A 62 21.12 -13.32 -17.31
C LYS A 62 22.02 -12.07 -17.25
N ASN A 63 21.48 -10.91 -17.61
CA ASN A 63 22.21 -9.65 -17.64
C ASN A 63 21.99 -8.80 -16.37
N LEU A 64 21.19 -9.28 -15.40
CA LEU A 64 20.95 -8.55 -14.16
C LEU A 64 22.25 -8.32 -13.39
N LYS A 65 22.39 -7.12 -12.84
CA LYS A 65 23.48 -6.73 -11.96
C LYS A 65 22.89 -6.06 -10.72
N MET A 66 23.65 -6.10 -9.63
CA MET A 66 23.34 -5.33 -8.43
C MET A 66 23.30 -3.84 -8.78
N ALA A 67 22.20 -3.17 -8.46
CA ALA A 67 22.08 -1.72 -8.62
C ALA A 67 22.69 -0.98 -7.42
N TRP A 68 22.36 -1.41 -6.20
CA TRP A 68 22.84 -0.86 -4.94
C TRP A 68 22.56 -1.85 -3.79
N THR A 69 23.10 -1.56 -2.60
CA THR A 69 22.82 -2.29 -1.35
C THR A 69 22.64 -1.32 -0.19
N PHE A 70 21.89 -1.73 0.84
CA PHE A 70 21.69 -0.96 2.06
C PHE A 70 21.90 -1.86 3.27
N ALA A 71 22.71 -1.42 4.24
CA ALA A 71 22.96 -2.15 5.47
C ALA A 71 21.99 -1.70 6.56
N THR A 72 21.16 -2.62 7.06
CA THR A 72 20.16 -2.31 8.10
C THR A 72 20.77 -2.06 9.49
N GLY A 73 22.05 -2.37 9.69
CA GLY A 73 22.74 -2.25 10.98
C GLY A 73 22.30 -3.24 12.05
N VAL A 74 21.38 -4.16 11.72
CA VAL A 74 20.83 -5.16 12.64
C VAL A 74 21.27 -6.55 12.21
N ASN A 75 21.78 -7.33 13.17
CA ASN A 75 22.08 -8.75 12.97
C ASN A 75 20.88 -9.60 13.43
N ARG A 76 20.75 -10.83 12.89
CA ARG A 76 19.65 -11.83 13.04
C ARG A 76 18.77 -11.96 11.78
N GLY A 77 17.79 -12.87 11.83
CA GLY A 77 16.91 -13.20 10.71
C GLY A 77 16.12 -11.99 10.21
N HIS A 78 16.20 -11.75 8.90
CA HIS A 78 15.36 -10.77 8.20
C HIS A 78 14.30 -11.54 7.41
N GLU A 79 13.03 -11.31 7.74
CA GLU A 79 11.88 -11.93 7.10
C GLU A 79 10.96 -10.86 6.50
N GLY A 80 9.93 -11.29 5.77
CA GLY A 80 9.03 -10.38 5.06
C GLY A 80 9.66 -9.76 3.82
N SER A 81 9.06 -8.68 3.33
CA SER A 81 9.53 -7.95 2.15
C SER A 81 9.43 -6.43 2.37
N PRO A 82 10.23 -5.62 1.64
CA PRO A 82 10.05 -4.17 1.63
C PRO A 82 8.68 -3.77 1.10
N VAL A 83 8.20 -2.61 1.53
CA VAL A 83 7.03 -1.94 0.97
C VAL A 83 7.49 -0.80 0.07
N VAL A 84 6.95 -0.69 -1.14
CA VAL A 84 7.30 0.39 -2.09
C VAL A 84 6.05 1.13 -2.51
N VAL A 85 6.07 2.47 -2.36
CA VAL A 85 4.99 3.35 -2.83
C VAL A 85 5.60 4.62 -3.42
N GLY A 86 5.32 4.87 -4.70
CA GLY A 86 5.99 5.93 -5.46
C GLY A 86 7.50 5.72 -5.45
N ASN A 87 8.22 6.74 -4.97
CA ASN A 87 9.69 6.72 -4.91
C ASN A 87 10.22 6.35 -3.51
N MET A 88 9.38 5.93 -2.58
CA MET A 88 9.80 5.56 -1.23
C MET A 88 9.76 4.05 -1.03
N MET A 89 10.86 3.48 -0.53
CA MET A 89 10.95 2.10 -0.06
C MET A 89 11.04 2.06 1.46
N PHE A 90 10.20 1.26 2.09
CA PHE A 90 10.20 1.03 3.53
C PHE A 90 10.76 -0.36 3.84
N VAL A 91 11.77 -0.41 4.71
CA VAL A 91 12.45 -1.65 5.13
C VAL A 91 12.37 -1.76 6.64
N HIS A 92 11.98 -2.93 7.15
CA HIS A 92 11.96 -3.22 8.58
C HIS A 92 13.05 -4.23 8.94
N THR A 93 13.43 -4.27 10.22
CA THR A 93 14.49 -5.17 10.72
C THR A 93 13.97 -6.20 11.71
N ALA A 94 14.82 -7.17 12.05
CA ALA A 94 14.70 -7.94 13.28
C ALA A 94 14.67 -7.01 14.52
N PHE A 95 14.45 -7.58 15.72
CA PHE A 95 14.49 -6.83 16.99
C PHE A 95 15.73 -5.90 17.06
N PRO A 96 15.57 -4.60 17.36
CA PRO A 96 14.41 -3.94 17.98
C PRO A 96 13.34 -3.42 17.02
N ASN A 97 13.25 -3.95 15.79
CA ASN A 97 12.22 -3.63 14.80
C ASN A 97 12.29 -2.19 14.29
N ASN A 98 13.50 -1.74 13.94
CA ASN A 98 13.72 -0.46 13.27
C ASN A 98 12.99 -0.44 11.92
N VAL A 99 12.57 0.76 11.50
CA VAL A 99 11.98 1.00 10.17
C VAL A 99 12.77 2.10 9.49
N TYR A 100 13.21 1.84 8.26
CA TYR A 100 13.89 2.78 7.38
C TYR A 100 12.94 3.19 6.25
N ALA A 101 12.99 4.46 5.87
CA ALA A 101 12.36 4.99 4.66
C ALA A 101 13.46 5.49 3.73
N LEU A 102 13.61 4.83 2.58
CA LEU A 102 14.66 5.07 1.59
C LEU A 102 14.05 5.80 0.39
N ASP A 103 14.57 6.97 0.03
CA ASP A 103 14.19 7.69 -1.20
C ASP A 103 14.94 7.09 -2.41
N LEU A 104 14.20 6.45 -3.31
CA LEU A 104 14.73 5.78 -4.49
C LEU A 104 15.21 6.75 -5.59
N ASN A 105 15.01 8.05 -5.42
CA ASN A 105 15.58 9.08 -6.30
C ASN A 105 16.96 9.55 -5.87
N ASP A 106 17.35 9.27 -4.62
CA ASP A 106 18.67 9.62 -4.12
C ASP A 106 19.56 8.38 -4.09
N ASN A 107 20.86 8.56 -4.35
CA ASN A 107 21.83 7.50 -4.19
C ASN A 107 21.97 7.25 -2.69
N GLN A 108 21.31 6.20 -2.22
CA GLN A 108 21.42 5.67 -0.86
C GLN A 108 22.88 5.44 -0.45
#